data_AF-A0AAV5Z6M5-F1
#
_entry.id   AF-A0AAV5Z6M5-F1
#
_cell.length_a   1.000
_cell.length_b   1.000
_cell.length_c   1.000
_cell.angle_alpha   90.00
_cell.angle_beta   90.00
_cell.angle_gamma   90.00
#
_symmetry.space_group_name_H-M   'P 1'
#
loop_
_entity.id
_entity.type
_entity.pdbx_description
1 polymer ?
#
loop_
_entity_poly.entity_id
_entity_poly.type
_entity_poly.pdbx_seq_one_letter_code
_entity_poly.pdbx_strand_id
1 'polypeptide(L)' 'MGKSFHSFGCLECGAPLCAACAISLESASYCASCAADLLETRTVRAGRPFDLQ' A
#
# COMPACT_ATOMS: atom_id res chain seq x y z
N MET A 1 -19.62 -12.19 -13.66
CA MET A 1 -18.80 -12.11 -12.42
C MET A 1 -19.04 -10.77 -11.75
N GLY A 2 -19.91 -10.76 -10.75
CA GLY A 2 -20.20 -9.58 -9.93
C GLY A 2 -19.00 -9.28 -9.03
N LYS A 3 -18.43 -8.10 -9.19
CA LYS A 3 -17.35 -7.59 -8.35
C LYS A 3 -18.02 -6.70 -7.30
N SER A 4 -18.51 -7.31 -6.24
CA SER A 4 -18.80 -6.60 -4.99
C SER A 4 -17.47 -6.16 -4.39
N PHE A 5 -16.88 -5.13 -4.98
CA PHE A 5 -15.77 -4.46 -4.36
C PHE A 5 -16.36 -3.68 -3.20
N HIS A 6 -16.21 -4.21 -1.99
CA HIS A 6 -16.19 -3.35 -0.81
C HIS A 6 -15.13 -2.30 -1.13
N SER A 7 -15.58 -1.09 -1.47
CA SER A 7 -14.71 0.02 -1.82
C SER A 7 -13.99 0.44 -0.56
N PHE A 8 -12.84 -0.17 -0.32
CA PHE A 8 -11.91 0.27 0.70
C PHE A 8 -11.39 1.63 0.25
N GLY A 9 -11.50 2.64 1.11
CA GLY A 9 -10.92 3.95 0.88
C GLY A 9 -9.58 4.04 1.60
N CYS A 10 -8.61 4.72 1.00
CA CYS A 10 -7.43 5.13 1.75
C CYS A 10 -7.85 6.06 2.90
N LEU A 11 -7.42 5.78 4.13
CA LEU A 11 -7.76 6.63 5.28
C LEU A 11 -7.22 8.07 5.11
N GLU A 12 -6.01 8.20 4.58
CA GLU A 12 -5.33 9.50 4.36
C GLU A 12 -5.94 10.34 3.23
N CYS A 13 -5.98 9.81 2.00
CA CYS A 13 -6.39 10.60 0.83
C CYS A 13 -7.84 10.36 0.39
N GLY A 14 -8.56 9.40 1.01
CA GLY A 14 -9.92 9.02 0.61
C GLY A 14 -10.01 8.32 -0.74
N ALA A 15 -8.88 8.03 -1.40
CA ALA A 15 -8.89 7.42 -2.73
C ALA A 15 -9.52 6.01 -2.69
N PRO A 16 -10.42 5.67 -3.64
CA PRO A 16 -10.98 4.34 -3.72
C PRO A 16 -9.89 3.35 -4.13
N LEU A 17 -9.75 2.28 -3.36
CA LEU A 17 -8.77 1.24 -3.61
C LEU A 17 -9.42 -0.15 -3.51
N CYS A 18 -8.90 -1.09 -4.29
CA CYS A 18 -9.38 -2.45 -4.26
C CYS A 18 -8.87 -3.17 -3.01
N ALA A 19 -9.57 -4.19 -2.51
CA ALA A 19 -9.12 -4.94 -1.33
C ALA A 19 -7.72 -5.58 -1.52
N ALA A 20 -7.35 -5.94 -2.77
CA ALA A 20 -6.00 -6.43 -3.09
C ALA A 20 -4.94 -5.32 -3.19
N CYS A 21 -5.38 -4.07 -3.37
CA CYS A 21 -4.54 -2.88 -3.49
C CYS A 21 -4.36 -2.19 -2.13
N ALA A 22 -5.18 -2.57 -1.14
CA ALA A 22 -5.19 -2.03 0.20
C ALA A 22 -3.97 -2.50 0.97
N ILE A 23 -3.17 -1.55 1.45
CA ILE A 23 -2.07 -1.83 2.36
C ILE A 23 -2.58 -1.57 3.78
N SER A 24 -2.61 -2.63 4.59
CA SER A 24 -3.05 -2.56 5.98
C SER A 24 -1.89 -2.14 6.87
N LEU A 25 -1.95 -0.95 7.46
CA LEU A 25 -0.97 -0.42 8.42
C LEU A 25 -1.70 -0.03 9.71
N GLU A 26 -1.21 -0.46 10.87
CA GLU A 26 -1.79 -0.11 12.18
C GLU A 26 -3.33 -0.29 12.25
N SER A 27 -3.85 -1.34 11.60
CA SER A 27 -5.29 -1.63 11.48
C SER A 27 -6.11 -0.67 10.60
N ALA A 28 -5.48 0.22 9.84
CA ALA A 28 -6.11 1.08 8.85
C ALA A 28 -5.66 0.73 7.42
N SER A 29 -6.48 1.06 6.42
CA SER A 29 -6.22 0.78 5.00
C SER A 29 -5.67 2.02 4.31
N TYR A 30 -4.52 1.87 3.65
CA TYR A 30 -3.87 2.95 2.90
C TYR A 30 -3.59 2.53 1.45
N CYS A 31 -3.50 3.52 0.56
CA CYS A 31 -3.02 3.29 -0.81
C CYS A 31 -1.50 3.14 -0.83
N ALA A 32 -0.96 2.58 -1.91
CA ALA A 32 0.49 2.38 -2.07
C ALA A 32 1.31 3.66 -1.85
N SER A 33 0.81 4.81 -2.29
CA SER A 33 1.50 6.09 -2.14
C SER A 33 1.51 6.59 -0.70
N CYS A 34 0.36 6.64 -0.03
CA CYS A 34 0.26 7.06 1.38
C CYS A 34 0.99 6.08 2.30
N ALA A 35 0.87 4.78 2.04
CA ALA A 35 1.63 3.77 2.77
C ALA A 35 3.14 3.96 2.61
N ALA A 36 3.63 4.23 1.39
CA ALA A 36 5.06 4.46 1.15
C ALA A 36 5.59 5.72 1.83
N ASP A 37 4.75 6.73 1.98
CA ASP A 37 5.05 7.97 2.72
C ASP A 37 5.11 7.70 4.23
N LEU A 38 4.09 7.05 4.80
CA LEU A 38 4.00 6.68 6.22
C LEU A 38 5.10 5.72 6.68
N LEU A 39 5.45 4.75 5.84
CA LEU A 39 6.52 3.80 6.11
C LEU A 39 7.92 4.41 5.93
N GLU A 40 8.01 5.67 5.45
CA GLU A 40 9.24 6.30 4.95
C GLU A 40 9.99 5.41 3.92
N THR A 41 9.27 4.45 3.32
CA THR A 41 9.82 3.46 2.37
C THR A 41 9.93 4.02 0.97
N ARG A 42 9.39 5.21 0.70
CA ARG A 42 9.65 5.96 -0.54
C ARG A 42 11.14 6.09 -0.84
N THR A 43 11.97 6.07 0.20
CA THR A 43 13.44 6.15 0.14
C THR A 43 14.15 4.80 0.18
N VAL A 44 13.45 3.68 0.36
CA VAL A 44 14.06 2.35 0.23
C VAL A 44 14.36 2.12 -1.24
N ARG A 45 15.51 2.61 -1.66
CA ARG A 45 16.13 2.24 -2.94
C ARG A 45 16.16 0.73 -2.98
N ALA A 46 15.69 0.16 -4.10
CA ALA A 46 15.86 -1.26 -4.38
C ALA A 46 17.29 -1.65 -4.00
N GLY A 47 17.42 -2.39 -2.90
CA GLY A 47 18.70 -2.91 -2.47
C GLY A 47 19.26 -3.64 -3.67
N ARG A 48 20.51 -3.36 -4.01
CA ARG A 48 21.23 -4.17 -5.01
C ARG A 48 21.03 -5.64 -4.60
N PRO A 49 20.92 -6.59 -5.56
CA PRO A 49 20.92 -8.00 -5.19
C PRO A 49 22.12 -8.20 -4.26
N PHE A 50 21.84 -8.66 -3.04
CA PHE A 50 22.88 -9.06 -2.12
C PHE A 50 23.53 -10.28 -2.76
N ASP A 51 24.73 -10.09 -3.30
CA ASP A 51 25.52 -11.19 -3.82
C ASP A 51 25.96 -12.01 -2.61
N LEU A 52 25.28 -13.14 -2.41
CA LEU A 52 25.59 -14.08 -1.36
C LEU A 52 26.73 -14.96 -1.88
N GLN A 53 27.98 -14.53 -1.66
CA GLN A 53 29.20 -15.24 -2.06
C GLN A 53 29.59 -16.32 -1.05
#